data_AF-A0A814TJ40-F1
#
_entry.id   AF-A0A814TJ40-F1
#
_cell.length_a   1.000
_cell.length_b   1.000
_cell.length_c   1.000
_cell.angle_alpha   90.00
_cell.angle_beta   90.00
_cell.angle_gamma   90.00
#
_symmetry.space_group_name_H-M   'P 1'
#
loop_
_entity.id
_entity.type
_entity.pdbx_description
1 polymer ?
#
loop_
_entity_poly.entity_id
_entity_poly.type
_entity_poly.pdbx_seq_one_letter_code
_entity_poly.pdbx_strand_id
1 'polypeptide(L)' 'NPIEWTKKAVLNIAASGKFSSDRTIAQYATEIWGVTPSDKKLPAPEEGRPGTKDEGEKLESTQPHIRRHDY' A
#
# COMPACT_ATOMS: atom_id res chain seq x y z
N ASN A 1 35.77 -27.57 7.68
CA ASN A 1 36.15 -26.45 6.79
C ASN A 1 35.03 -25.39 6.83
N PRO A 2 35.23 -24.25 7.52
CA PRO A 2 34.22 -23.19 7.63
C PRO A 2 33.77 -22.59 6.30
N ILE A 3 34.63 -22.56 5.27
CA ILE A 3 34.30 -22.00 3.94
C ILE A 3 33.19 -22.81 3.28
N GLU A 4 33.24 -24.14 3.36
CA GLU A 4 32.21 -25.02 2.82
C GLU A 4 30.87 -24.89 3.55
N TRP A 5 30.91 -24.63 4.86
CA TRP A 5 29.71 -24.35 5.63
C TRP A 5 29.07 -23.02 5.21
N THR A 6 29.88 -21.96 5.12
CA THR A 6 29.42 -20.63 4.69
C THR A 6 28.82 -20.68 3.29
N LYS A 7 29.44 -21.41 2.36
CA LYS A 7 28.90 -21.61 1.00
C LYS A 7 27.49 -22.21 1.04
N LYS A 8 27.27 -23.24 1.87
CA LYS A 8 25.94 -23.86 2.03
C LYS A 8 24.94 -22.89 2.68
N ALA A 9 25.36 -22.14 3.69
CA ALA A 9 24.50 -21.16 4.36
C ALA A 9 24.00 -20.07 3.40
N VAL A 10 24.89 -19.50 2.59
CA VAL A 10 24.54 -18.48 1.58
C VAL A 10 23.52 -19.03 0.57
N LEU A 11 23.71 -20.27 0.10
CA LEU A 11 22.77 -20.91 -0.83
C LEU A 11 21.38 -21.09 -0.21
N ASN A 12 21.30 -21.47 1.06
CA ASN A 12 20.02 -21.58 1.76
C ASN A 12 19.32 -20.22 1.90
N ILE A 13 20.07 -19.17 2.28
CA ILE A 13 19.53 -17.81 2.39
C ILE A 13 19.00 -17.34 1.04
N ALA A 14 19.77 -17.51 -0.03
CA ALA A 14 19.38 -17.15 -1.40
C ALA A 14 18.13 -17.89 -1.87
N ALA A 15 17.93 -19.15 -1.44
CA ALA A 15 16.77 -19.97 -1.81
C ALA A 15 15.56 -19.82 -0.87
N SER A 16 15.67 -19.05 0.22
CA SER A 16 14.65 -18.99 1.28
C SER A 16 13.39 -18.20 0.89
N GLY A 17 13.44 -17.40 -0.19
CA GLY A 17 12.38 -16.46 -0.56
C GLY A 17 10.99 -17.08 -0.73
N LYS A 18 10.92 -18.35 -1.15
CA LYS A 18 9.65 -19.09 -1.20
C LYS A 18 8.96 -19.01 0.17
N PHE A 19 9.64 -19.20 1.28
CA PHE A 19 9.04 -19.31 2.61
C PHE A 19 8.60 -17.98 3.25
N SER A 20 8.62 -16.84 2.54
CA SER A 20 8.08 -15.58 3.05
C SER A 20 6.57 -15.67 3.32
N SER A 21 6.12 -14.99 4.38
CA SER A 21 4.70 -14.76 4.66
C SER A 21 4.00 -13.96 3.59
N ASP A 22 4.70 -13.05 2.90
CA ASP A 22 4.11 -12.20 1.84
C ASP A 22 3.51 -13.05 0.73
N ARG A 23 4.23 -14.11 0.34
CA ARG A 23 3.77 -15.09 -0.65
C ARG A 23 2.54 -15.83 -0.17
N THR A 24 2.48 -16.22 1.10
CA THR A 24 1.30 -16.88 1.69
C THR A 24 0.10 -15.93 1.72
N ILE A 25 0.27 -14.68 2.19
CA ILE A 25 -0.81 -13.68 2.24
C ILE A 25 -1.32 -13.36 0.83
N ALA A 26 -0.43 -13.26 -0.17
CA ALA A 26 -0.83 -13.07 -1.56
C ALA A 26 -1.71 -14.22 -2.08
N GLN A 27 -1.38 -15.48 -1.75
CA GLN A 27 -2.22 -16.64 -2.12
C GLN A 27 -3.59 -16.58 -1.44
N TYR A 28 -3.65 -16.26 -0.15
CA TYR A 28 -4.92 -16.07 0.56
C TYR A 28 -5.76 -14.95 -0.08
N ALA A 29 -5.13 -13.82 -0.38
CA ALA A 29 -5.77 -12.67 -1.00
C ALA A 29 -6.44 -13.06 -2.32
N THR A 30 -5.73 -13.78 -3.21
CA THR A 30 -6.25 -14.11 -4.54
C THR A 30 -7.16 -15.34 -4.57
N GLU A 31 -6.82 -16.40 -3.83
CA GLU A 31 -7.49 -17.70 -3.92
C GLU A 31 -8.72 -17.80 -3.00
N ILE A 32 -8.74 -17.05 -1.89
CA ILE A 32 -9.80 -17.14 -0.88
C ILE A 32 -10.58 -15.83 -0.77
N TRP A 33 -9.88 -14.70 -0.61
CA TRP A 33 -10.54 -13.41 -0.35
C TRP A 33 -11.00 -12.69 -1.62
N GLY A 34 -10.46 -13.06 -2.78
CA GLY A 34 -10.80 -12.44 -4.06
C GLY A 34 -10.32 -10.98 -4.19
N VAL A 35 -9.22 -10.62 -3.53
CA VAL A 35 -8.62 -9.27 -3.59
C VAL A 35 -7.22 -9.32 -4.22
N THR A 36 -6.82 -8.21 -4.85
CA THR A 36 -5.49 -8.08 -5.47
C THR A 36 -4.52 -7.40 -4.49
N PRO A 37 -3.37 -8.02 -4.13
CA PRO A 37 -2.34 -7.38 -3.30
C PRO A 37 -1.79 -6.09 -3.93
N SER A 38 -1.35 -5.14 -3.11
CA SER A 38 -0.75 -3.89 -3.60
C SER A 38 0.48 -3.48 -2.79
N ASP A 39 1.57 -3.15 -3.47
CA ASP A 39 2.80 -2.61 -2.86
C ASP A 39 2.83 -1.08 -2.86
N LYS A 40 1.65 -0.45 -2.97
CA LYS A 40 1.55 1.01 -3.05
C LYS A 40 1.97 1.62 -1.71
N LYS A 41 3.00 2.45 -1.76
CA LYS A 41 3.36 3.29 -0.61
C LYS A 41 2.23 4.26 -0.33
N LEU A 42 1.77 4.27 0.91
CA LEU A 42 0.82 5.29 1.37
C LEU A 42 1.48 6.68 1.36
N PRO A 43 0.70 7.75 1.14
CA PRO A 43 1.20 9.11 1.26
C PRO A 43 1.77 9.35 2.66
N ALA A 44 2.64 10.36 2.79
CA ALA A 44 3.18 10.69 4.10
C ALA A 44 2.04 11.09 5.05
N PRO A 45 2.09 10.73 6.34
CA PRO A 45 1.01 11.03 7.29
C PRO A 45 0.62 12.52 7.37
N GLU A 46 1.54 13.41 7.01
CA GLU A 46 1.37 14.87 7.04
C GLU A 46 0.64 15.42 5.80
N GLU A 47 0.62 14.70 4.67
CA GLU A 47 0.03 15.14 3.39
C GLU A 47 -1.52 15.08 3.40
N GLY A 48 -2.12 14.40 4.39
CA GLY A 48 -3.57 14.30 4.56
C GLY A 48 -4.15 15.16 5.69
N ARG A 49 -3.32 15.97 6.37
CA ARG A 49 -3.81 16.83 7.46
C ARG A 49 -4.50 18.05 6.83
N PRO A 50 -5.80 18.30 7.10
CA PRO A 50 -6.42 19.55 6.67
C PRO A 50 -5.66 20.71 7.35
N GLY A 51 -4.87 21.45 6.58
CA GLY A 51 -4.07 22.58 7.06
C GLY A 51 -2.62 22.65 6.58
N THR A 52 -2.10 21.67 5.83
CA THR A 52 -0.82 21.81 5.12
C THR A 52 -1.08 22.35 3.71
N LYS A 53 -0.54 23.54 3.46
CA LYS A 53 -0.86 24.43 2.34
C LYS A 53 -0.42 23.83 1.02
N ASP A 54 -1.36 23.72 0.08
CA ASP A 54 -1.16 23.94 -1.36
C ASP A 54 -2.49 24.43 -1.93
N GLU A 55 -2.84 25.67 -1.58
CA GLU A 55 -3.88 26.43 -2.28
C GLU A 55 -3.28 26.97 -3.57
N GLY A 56 -3.43 26.22 -4.66
CA GLY A 56 -3.03 26.63 -6.00
C GLY A 56 -3.92 25.96 -7.05
N GLU A 57 -4.81 26.76 -7.65
CA GLU A 57 -5.77 26.43 -8.72
C GLU A 57 -6.87 25.41 -8.35
N LYS A 58 -8.17 25.71 -8.45
CA LYS A 58 -8.84 26.46 -9.51
C LYS A 58 -10.12 27.09 -8.98
N LEU A 59 -10.17 28.42 -9.01
CA LEU A 59 -11.43 29.16 -8.98
C LEU A 59 -12.13 28.92 -10.32
N GLU A 60 -13.26 28.20 -10.32
CA GLU A 60 -14.27 28.45 -11.34
C GLU A 60 -15.67 28.26 -10.76
N SER A 61 -16.38 29.38 -10.78
CA SER A 61 -17.75 29.65 -10.40
C SER A 61 -18.78 28.67 -10.97
N THR A 62 -19.82 28.32 -10.19
CA THR A 62 -21.21 28.77 -10.41
C THR A 62 -22.17 28.11 -9.41
N GLN A 63 -22.49 28.89 -8.37
CA GLN A 63 -23.75 29.06 -7.61
C GLN A 63 -24.56 27.88 -6.98
N PRO A 64 -25.17 28.11 -5.80
CA PRO A 64 -26.01 27.16 -5.08
C PRO A 64 -27.50 27.41 -5.33
N HIS A 65 -28.33 26.38 -5.55
CA HIS A 65 -29.75 26.46 -5.22
C HIS A 65 -30.47 25.10 -5.25
N ILE A 66 -30.71 24.45 -4.10
CA ILE A 66 -31.99 23.75 -3.84
C ILE A 66 -32.34 23.92 -2.36
N ARG A 67 -33.56 24.43 -2.12
CA ARG A 67 -34.10 24.81 -0.81
C ARG A 67 -34.28 23.59 0.09
N ARG A 68 -34.09 23.82 1.39
CA ARG A 68 -34.58 22.94 2.46
C ARG A 68 -36.06 22.65 2.23
N HIS A 69 -36.45 21.38 2.23
CA HIS A 69 -37.82 21.01 2.54
C HIS A 69 -37.85 20.73 4.04
N ASP A 70 -38.54 21.60 4.75
CA ASP A 70 -38.95 21.36 6.13
C ASP A 70 -40.05 20.28 6.13
N TYR A 71 -39.93 19.33 7.07
CA TYR A 71 -40.90 18.31 7.53
C TYR A 71 -41.53 17.32 6.53
#